data_AF-A0ABD3G161-F1
#
_entry.id   AF-A0ABD3G161-F1
#
_cell.length_a   1.000
_cell.length_b   1.000
_cell.length_c   1.000
_cell.angle_alpha   90.00
_cell.angle_beta   90.00
_cell.angle_gamma   90.00
#
_symmetry.space_group_name_H-M   'P 1'
#
loop_
_entity.id
_entity.type
_entity.pdbx_description
1 polymer ?
#
loop_
_entity_poly.entity_id
_entity_poly.type
_entity_poly.pdbx_seq_one_letter_code
_entity_poly.pdbx_strand_id
1 'polypeptide(L)'
;MARKWFQLVDVDGSAVTSAASTYVDIEDVDSLLDAVKKEYNDSYLAGIAAPDLTVFANRAAYDGHQKLPKASSSLAALGTDEDSPLIVQVPVRRRVDTDEQPPHKKARSSTVIEDEIIESIGHNLNIDAWHVGGIDLSIHKVESDFPEWFYVRKEALDIVKVFKAQMGARRNVVFVGTPGVGKSMLVVLFAFYMALIEKKRVVLFRKLKAVQPVGFSMLYLDAQSDPPVFWRMARAAISDIDRVENQNFELCLDGLPHKEVYDHFGTLGRFRLLATSAQYQMKDDDVHLRQCLVPFWSLSDLKVIGTHRKWSEQEIKDRYFYSGGNLRAFSSPKDGLKISTNQAIRVVDLDIATLLNTRYEGGAESHVDRLRMTGIKASGQSDLARDTNAYLDCSKWICVITSEYALRELSNIVKPSYYEELWRKASMLGDDGLKGIAFENYVHTLARDGKTIKLRVRPYDRVKVKQHTYEDLDIEPARYSNDGNDAAECDAAMKQFACSSDDYWYPSCHSLETIDSVAKLKIDGQSKVVGLIQITKSDKHTIDSKAINKYAGFFPNGCRYMALVLDMKTCDKFRLDPVSPDTEVPLDVAHFKEFPQSNTL
;
A
#
# COMPACT_ATOMS: atom_id res chain seq x y z
N MET A 1 2.75 -37.46 34.42
CA MET A 1 2.35 -36.06 34.63
C MET A 1 2.22 -35.77 36.11
N ALA A 2 3.17 -35.02 36.67
CA ALA A 2 3.13 -34.51 38.04
C ALA A 2 2.88 -33.00 38.01
N ARG A 3 2.08 -32.49 38.96
CA ARG A 3 1.83 -31.05 39.07
C ARG A 3 2.95 -30.38 39.87
N LYS A 4 3.48 -29.28 39.37
CA LYS A 4 4.54 -28.50 40.01
C LYS A 4 4.16 -27.02 40.09
N TRP A 5 4.33 -26.45 41.28
CA TRP A 5 4.17 -25.03 41.55
C TRP A 5 5.48 -24.29 41.33
N PHE A 6 5.40 -23.15 40.66
CA PHE A 6 6.52 -22.29 40.37
C PHE A 6 6.12 -20.81 40.39
N GLN A 7 7.09 -19.93 40.53
CA GLN A 7 6.93 -18.49 40.43
C GLN A 7 7.99 -17.92 39.50
N LEU A 8 7.57 -17.07 38.56
CA LEU A 8 8.50 -16.32 37.71
C LEU A 8 9.01 -15.10 38.47
N VAL A 9 10.33 -14.95 38.50
CA VAL A 9 10.99 -13.77 39.06
C VAL A 9 11.94 -13.15 38.04
N ASP A 10 12.14 -11.84 38.14
CA ASP A 10 13.16 -11.16 37.35
C ASP A 10 14.55 -11.32 37.99
N VAL A 11 15.54 -10.64 37.40
CA VAL A 11 16.93 -10.69 37.88
C VAL A 11 17.17 -9.99 39.20
N ASP A 12 16.29 -9.06 39.57
CA ASP A 12 16.34 -8.32 40.82
C ASP A 12 15.54 -9.05 41.93
N GLY A 13 14.94 -10.20 41.59
CA GLY A 13 14.19 -11.05 42.50
C GLY A 13 12.76 -10.59 42.72
N SER A 14 12.26 -9.65 41.92
CA SER A 14 10.87 -9.21 41.96
C SER A 14 9.98 -10.25 41.27
N ALA A 15 8.82 -10.52 41.86
CA ALA A 15 7.85 -11.45 41.30
C ALA A 15 7.27 -10.88 39.99
N VAL A 16 7.46 -11.61 38.89
CA VAL A 16 6.86 -11.32 37.58
C VAL A 16 5.44 -11.88 37.51
N THR A 17 5.21 -12.99 38.21
CA THR A 17 3.88 -13.60 38.39
C THR A 17 3.63 -13.96 39.85
N SER A 18 2.38 -14.21 40.20
CA SER A 18 2.05 -15.00 41.39
C SER A 18 2.52 -16.45 41.21
N ALA A 19 2.52 -17.24 42.28
CA ALA A 19 2.74 -18.67 42.18
C ALA A 19 1.68 -19.28 41.25
N ALA A 20 2.14 -20.08 40.28
CA ALA A 20 1.33 -20.77 39.29
C ALA A 20 1.73 -22.24 39.27
N SER A 21 0.93 -23.10 38.64
CA SER A 21 1.21 -24.53 38.58
C SER A 21 1.15 -25.05 37.17
N THR A 22 2.10 -25.91 36.80
CA THR A 22 2.13 -26.60 35.50
C THR A 22 2.25 -28.11 35.69
N TYR A 23 1.98 -28.87 34.62
CA TYR A 23 2.13 -30.33 34.62
C TYR A 23 3.38 -30.73 33.83
N VAL A 24 4.23 -31.53 34.45
CA VAL A 24 5.47 -32.04 33.83
C VAL A 24 5.38 -33.56 33.64
N ASP A 25 5.83 -34.03 32.48
CA ASP A 25 5.81 -35.45 32.12
C ASP A 25 6.91 -36.25 32.84
N ILE A 26 8.08 -35.63 32.96
CA ILE A 26 9.22 -36.12 33.74
C ILE A 26 9.50 -35.07 34.81
N GLU A 27 9.68 -35.47 36.07
CA GLU A 27 9.93 -34.55 37.18
C GLU A 27 11.40 -34.12 37.22
N ASP A 28 11.84 -33.39 36.19
CA ASP A 28 13.15 -32.76 36.08
C ASP A 28 13.05 -31.29 35.64
N VAL A 29 14.18 -30.58 35.73
CA VAL A 29 14.26 -29.14 35.45
C VAL A 29 13.93 -28.85 33.98
N ASP A 30 14.40 -29.69 33.04
CA ASP A 30 14.20 -29.48 31.60
C ASP A 30 12.70 -29.51 31.23
N SER A 31 12.00 -30.55 31.69
CA SER A 31 10.55 -30.70 31.45
C SER A 31 9.75 -29.58 32.10
N LEU A 32 10.18 -29.07 33.24
CA LEU A 32 9.57 -27.90 33.88
C LEU A 32 9.77 -26.65 33.02
N LEU A 33 10.98 -26.38 32.55
CA LEU A 33 11.27 -25.18 31.76
C LEU A 33 10.49 -25.15 30.45
N ASP A 34 10.35 -26.30 29.78
CA ASP A 34 9.52 -26.44 28.58
C ASP A 34 8.03 -26.18 28.87
N ALA A 35 7.52 -26.72 29.98
CA ALA A 35 6.13 -26.51 30.39
C ALA A 35 5.85 -25.04 30.74
N VAL A 36 6.75 -24.40 31.49
CA VAL A 36 6.67 -22.97 31.85
C VAL A 36 6.79 -22.09 30.59
N LYS A 37 7.69 -22.44 29.66
CA LYS A 37 7.86 -21.72 28.40
C LYS A 37 6.61 -21.81 27.53
N LYS A 38 5.97 -22.97 27.47
CA LYS A 38 4.72 -23.15 26.73
C LYS A 38 3.60 -22.28 27.29
N GLU A 39 3.53 -22.16 28.61
CA GLU A 39 2.49 -21.38 29.30
C GLU A 39 2.64 -19.86 29.10
N TYR A 40 3.88 -19.35 29.07
CA TYR A 40 4.16 -17.90 28.94
C TYR A 40 4.85 -17.50 27.64
N ASN A 41 4.71 -18.33 26.59
CA ASN A 41 5.35 -18.18 25.29
C ASN A 41 5.14 -16.76 24.70
N ASP A 42 3.89 -16.30 24.67
CA ASP A 42 3.50 -15.05 23.99
C ASP A 42 3.42 -13.85 24.96
N SER A 43 3.88 -14.02 26.19
CA SER A 43 3.83 -13.00 27.25
C SER A 43 5.22 -12.75 27.86
N TYR A 44 5.44 -13.12 29.12
CA TYR A 44 6.66 -12.81 29.88
C TYR A 44 7.91 -13.48 29.30
N LEU A 45 7.74 -14.61 28.60
CA LEU A 45 8.85 -15.36 28.00
C LEU A 45 8.98 -15.14 26.49
N ALA A 46 8.27 -14.16 25.90
CA ALA A 46 8.38 -13.87 24.47
C ALA A 46 9.84 -13.60 24.05
N GLY A 47 10.36 -14.40 23.12
CA GLY A 47 11.75 -14.31 22.64
C GLY A 47 12.84 -14.85 23.58
N ILE A 48 12.48 -15.52 24.68
CA ILE A 48 13.42 -16.20 25.59
C ILE A 48 13.28 -17.72 25.40
N ALA A 49 14.38 -18.45 25.21
CA ALA A 49 14.33 -19.90 25.08
C ALA A 49 14.21 -20.55 26.47
N ALA A 50 13.53 -21.71 26.56
CA ALA A 50 13.36 -22.41 27.84
C ALA A 50 14.70 -22.70 28.56
N PRO A 51 15.80 -23.10 27.87
CA PRO A 51 17.09 -23.34 28.51
C PRO A 51 17.78 -22.09 29.08
N ASP A 52 17.34 -20.88 28.70
CA ASP A 52 17.92 -19.63 29.20
C ASP A 52 17.37 -19.25 30.59
N LEU A 53 16.36 -19.98 31.07
CA LEU A 53 15.76 -19.80 32.39
C LEU A 53 16.59 -20.51 33.47
N THR A 54 16.65 -19.93 34.67
CA THR A 54 17.34 -20.56 35.81
C THR A 54 16.34 -20.98 36.88
N VAL A 55 16.42 -22.23 37.32
CA VAL A 55 15.51 -22.78 38.34
C VAL A 55 16.20 -22.95 39.69
N PHE A 56 15.51 -22.53 40.74
CA PHE A 56 15.92 -22.68 42.14
C PHE A 56 14.85 -23.46 42.90
N ALA A 57 15.28 -24.21 43.91
CA ALA A 57 14.42 -25.11 44.65
C ALA A 57 13.25 -24.39 45.38
N ASN A 58 13.48 -23.17 45.86
CA ASN A 58 12.51 -22.30 46.53
C ASN A 58 13.10 -20.90 46.70
N ARG A 59 12.37 -20.00 47.38
CA ARG A 59 12.82 -18.61 47.61
C ARG A 59 14.11 -18.51 48.43
N ALA A 60 14.29 -19.32 49.46
CA ALA A 60 15.52 -19.32 50.26
C ALA A 60 16.74 -19.76 49.44
N ALA A 61 16.58 -20.76 48.55
CA ALA A 61 17.62 -21.18 47.62
C ALA A 61 17.92 -20.10 46.57
N TYR A 62 16.92 -19.35 46.12
CA TYR A 62 17.10 -18.21 45.24
C TYR A 62 17.91 -17.08 45.90
N ASP A 63 17.52 -16.67 47.11
CA ASP A 63 18.19 -15.60 47.87
C ASP A 63 19.62 -16.01 48.27
N GLY A 64 19.85 -17.31 48.51
CA GLY A 64 21.19 -17.89 48.71
C GLY A 64 21.98 -18.17 47.42
N HIS A 65 21.44 -17.79 46.26
CA HIS A 65 21.99 -18.02 44.91
C HIS A 65 22.37 -19.49 44.61
N GLN A 66 21.66 -20.44 45.22
CA GLN A 66 21.86 -21.88 45.06
C GLN A 66 20.94 -22.44 43.98
N LYS A 67 21.34 -22.27 42.71
CA LYS A 67 20.61 -22.82 41.56
C LYS A 67 20.65 -24.35 41.50
N LEU A 68 19.65 -24.96 40.88
CA LEU A 68 19.69 -26.39 40.59
C LEU A 68 20.81 -26.69 39.58
N PRO A 69 21.64 -27.72 39.84
CA PRO A 69 22.94 -27.84 39.17
C PRO A 69 22.87 -28.37 37.74
N LYS A 70 21.79 -29.07 37.34
CA LYS A 70 21.67 -29.72 36.02
C LYS A 70 20.23 -29.69 35.50
N ALA A 71 20.07 -29.71 34.18
CA ALA A 71 18.75 -29.86 33.54
C ALA A 71 18.03 -31.17 33.93
N SER A 72 18.80 -32.23 34.21
CA SER A 72 18.29 -33.51 34.72
C SER A 72 18.15 -33.57 36.25
N SER A 73 18.31 -32.45 36.96
CA SER A 73 18.08 -32.42 38.41
C SER A 73 16.63 -32.77 38.71
N SER A 74 16.43 -33.78 39.57
CA SER A 74 15.08 -34.24 39.92
C SER A 74 14.32 -33.19 40.72
N LEU A 75 13.05 -33.02 40.37
CA LEU A 75 12.08 -32.15 41.03
C LEU A 75 11.07 -32.94 41.88
N ALA A 76 11.25 -34.25 42.06
CA ALA A 76 10.25 -35.13 42.69
C ALA A 76 9.73 -34.60 44.05
N ALA A 77 10.62 -34.03 44.86
CA ALA A 77 10.30 -33.48 46.19
C ALA A 77 10.20 -31.94 46.24
N LEU A 78 10.18 -31.24 45.10
CA LEU A 78 10.18 -29.77 45.02
C LEU A 78 8.91 -29.26 44.33
N GLY A 79 8.46 -28.05 44.69
CA GLY A 79 7.30 -27.39 44.07
C GLY A 79 6.00 -28.18 44.20
N THR A 80 5.80 -28.91 45.29
CA THR A 80 4.61 -29.77 45.51
C THR A 80 3.36 -28.99 45.87
N ASP A 81 3.52 -27.77 46.39
CA ASP A 81 2.46 -26.91 46.88
C ASP A 81 2.80 -25.43 46.63
N GLU A 82 1.76 -24.58 46.71
CA GLU A 82 1.82 -23.15 46.40
C GLU A 82 2.65 -22.34 47.40
N ASP A 83 2.79 -22.83 48.64
CA ASP A 83 3.54 -22.16 49.71
C ASP A 83 5.06 -22.35 49.56
N SER A 84 5.49 -23.40 48.87
CA SER A 84 6.90 -23.63 48.50
C SER A 84 7.09 -23.81 46.99
N PRO A 85 6.83 -22.76 46.17
CA PRO A 85 6.97 -22.85 44.73
C PRO A 85 8.45 -22.84 44.33
N LEU A 86 8.75 -23.54 43.23
CA LEU A 86 10.03 -23.42 42.54
C LEU A 86 10.21 -22.00 42.03
N ILE A 87 11.41 -21.42 42.13
CA ILE A 87 11.66 -20.09 41.58
C ILE A 87 12.29 -20.24 40.20
N VAL A 88 11.62 -19.69 39.19
CA VAL A 88 12.10 -19.66 37.81
C VAL A 88 12.50 -18.23 37.49
N GLN A 89 13.81 -18.00 37.46
CA GLN A 89 14.37 -16.70 37.14
C GLN A 89 14.45 -16.51 35.63
N VAL A 90 13.86 -15.41 35.18
CA VAL A 90 13.97 -14.93 33.81
C VAL A 90 15.33 -14.22 33.65
N PRO A 91 16.16 -14.59 32.67
CA PRO A 91 17.43 -13.94 32.45
C PRO A 91 17.22 -12.46 32.12
N VAL A 92 18.19 -11.60 32.47
CA VAL A 92 18.21 -10.23 31.94
C VAL A 92 18.15 -10.39 30.44
N ARG A 93 17.19 -9.74 29.76
CA ARG A 93 17.29 -9.53 28.32
C ARG A 93 18.57 -8.73 28.07
N ARG A 94 19.69 -9.44 27.92
CA ARG A 94 20.88 -8.90 27.26
C ARG A 94 20.44 -8.59 25.85
N ARG A 95 20.13 -7.31 25.63
CA ARG A 95 20.68 -6.64 24.46
C ARG A 95 22.13 -7.12 24.36
N VAL A 96 22.52 -7.61 23.19
CA VAL A 96 23.89 -7.99 22.92
C VAL A 96 24.76 -6.75 23.19
N ASP A 97 25.32 -6.67 24.39
CA ASP A 97 26.47 -5.85 24.73
C ASP A 97 27.68 -6.76 24.46
N THR A 98 28.31 -6.56 23.30
CA THR A 98 29.67 -7.03 23.05
C THR A 98 30.61 -6.22 23.92
N ASP A 99 31.15 -6.83 24.98
CA ASP A 99 32.35 -6.35 25.69
C ASP A 99 33.59 -6.59 24.82
N GLU A 100 33.78 -5.76 23.80
CA GLU A 100 35.05 -5.04 23.70
C GLU A 100 34.73 -3.66 24.24
N GLN A 101 35.39 -3.14 25.28
CA GLN A 101 35.22 -1.74 25.66
C GLN A 101 35.62 -0.83 24.48
N PRO A 102 34.71 0.00 23.93
CA PRO A 102 35.05 1.19 23.19
C PRO A 102 34.56 2.42 24.00
N PRO A 103 35.02 3.63 23.69
CA PRO A 103 35.11 4.71 24.65
C PRO A 103 33.74 5.32 24.97
N HIS A 104 33.45 5.47 26.28
CA HIS A 104 32.35 6.25 26.86
C HIS A 104 30.92 5.78 26.51
N LYS A 105 30.08 5.62 27.55
CA LYS A 105 28.63 5.85 27.44
C LYS A 105 28.44 7.25 26.84
N LYS A 106 28.33 7.37 25.52
CA LYS A 106 27.82 8.59 24.90
C LYS A 106 26.43 8.80 25.48
N ALA A 107 26.24 9.91 26.19
CA ALA A 107 24.91 10.38 26.55
C ALA A 107 23.99 10.21 25.32
N ARG A 108 22.75 9.75 25.50
CA ARG A 108 21.74 9.81 24.44
C ARG A 108 21.56 11.29 24.11
N SER A 109 22.34 11.80 23.18
CA SER A 109 22.46 13.23 22.93
C SER A 109 21.27 13.66 22.09
N SER A 110 20.39 14.45 22.68
CA SER A 110 19.50 15.31 21.92
C SER A 110 20.37 16.32 21.15
N THR A 111 20.11 16.46 19.86
CA THR A 111 20.73 17.49 19.03
C THR A 111 19.81 18.70 19.04
N VAL A 112 20.33 19.84 19.50
CA VAL A 112 19.62 21.13 19.38
C VAL A 112 19.55 21.48 17.89
N ILE A 113 18.40 22.00 17.46
CA ILE A 113 18.20 22.42 16.08
C ILE A 113 18.53 23.90 15.98
N GLU A 114 19.28 24.29 14.95
CA GLU A 114 19.67 25.68 14.72
C GLU A 114 18.46 26.55 14.40
N ASP A 115 18.42 27.75 14.98
CA ASP A 115 17.30 28.69 14.83
C ASP A 115 17.07 29.08 13.36
N GLU A 116 18.14 29.27 12.58
CA GLU A 116 18.06 29.59 11.14
C GLU A 116 17.29 28.52 10.34
N ILE A 117 17.45 27.25 10.69
CA ILE A 117 16.73 26.14 10.06
C ILE A 117 15.24 26.23 10.41
N ILE A 118 14.91 26.50 11.67
CA ILE A 118 13.53 26.62 12.14
C ILE A 118 12.82 27.83 11.52
N GLU A 119 13.51 28.97 11.42
CA GLU A 119 12.99 30.18 10.75
C GLU A 119 12.71 29.91 9.27
N SER A 120 13.65 29.23 8.59
CA SER A 120 13.48 28.83 7.19
C SER A 120 12.26 27.93 6.99
N ILE A 121 12.06 26.94 7.87
CA ILE A 121 10.88 26.07 7.82
C ILE A 121 9.61 26.90 8.07
N GLY A 122 9.60 27.75 9.10
CA GLY A 122 8.46 28.59 9.46
C GLY A 122 8.00 29.51 8.32
N HIS A 123 8.95 30.12 7.59
CA HIS A 123 8.65 30.99 6.44
C HIS A 123 7.95 30.23 5.29
N ASN A 124 8.36 28.98 5.03
CA ASN A 124 7.82 28.17 3.93
C ASN A 124 6.50 27.44 4.28
N LEU A 125 6.09 27.44 5.55
CA LEU A 125 4.89 26.76 6.07
C LEU A 125 3.60 27.60 5.98
N ASN A 126 3.52 28.59 5.09
CA ASN A 126 2.29 29.32 4.82
C ASN A 126 1.28 28.47 4.01
N ILE A 127 0.68 27.48 4.68
CA ILE A 127 -0.19 26.48 4.03
C ILE A 127 -1.45 27.05 3.38
N ASP A 128 -1.85 28.27 3.73
CA ASP A 128 -3.00 28.96 3.12
C ASP A 128 -2.67 29.56 1.75
N ALA A 129 -1.38 29.82 1.47
CA ALA A 129 -0.91 30.31 0.19
C ALA A 129 -0.50 29.19 -0.78
N TRP A 130 -0.62 27.94 -0.36
CA TRP A 130 -0.18 26.81 -1.17
C TRP A 130 -1.12 26.52 -2.34
N HIS A 131 -0.51 26.16 -3.46
CA HIS A 131 -1.18 25.72 -4.67
C HIS A 131 -0.65 24.35 -5.08
N VAL A 132 -1.32 23.69 -6.02
CA VAL A 132 -0.82 22.42 -6.57
C VAL A 132 0.53 22.66 -7.23
N GLY A 133 1.56 21.94 -6.80
CA GLY A 133 2.93 22.18 -7.24
C GLY A 133 3.97 21.72 -6.23
N GLY A 134 5.22 21.97 -6.55
CA GLY A 134 6.35 21.60 -5.73
C GLY A 134 6.86 22.74 -4.85
N ILE A 135 7.15 22.44 -3.59
CA ILE A 135 7.66 23.41 -2.61
C ILE A 135 8.82 22.76 -1.84
N ASP A 136 9.89 23.52 -1.59
CA ASP A 136 10.90 23.13 -0.60
C ASP A 136 10.50 23.72 0.77
N LEU A 137 10.32 22.83 1.74
CA LEU A 137 9.94 23.20 3.10
C LEU A 137 11.13 23.27 4.07
N SER A 138 12.33 22.88 3.62
CA SER A 138 13.54 22.73 4.45
C SER A 138 13.41 21.75 5.63
N ILE A 139 12.28 21.06 5.80
CA ILE A 139 12.05 20.05 6.85
C ILE A 139 13.08 18.91 6.75
N HIS A 140 13.55 18.58 5.55
CA HIS A 140 14.57 17.57 5.31
C HIS A 140 15.89 17.82 6.06
N LYS A 141 16.16 19.08 6.46
CA LYS A 141 17.33 19.46 7.27
C LYS A 141 17.21 19.02 8.73
N VAL A 142 15.98 18.77 9.21
CA VAL A 142 15.69 18.25 10.56
C VAL A 142 15.32 16.77 10.52
N GLU A 143 14.41 16.39 9.63
CA GLU A 143 13.96 15.02 9.41
C GLU A 143 14.44 14.55 8.02
N SER A 144 15.59 13.87 7.99
CA SER A 144 16.31 13.51 6.76
C SER A 144 15.53 12.61 5.77
N ASP A 145 14.46 11.95 6.22
CA ASP A 145 13.58 11.14 5.37
C ASP A 145 12.38 11.92 4.80
N PHE A 146 12.23 13.19 5.19
CA PHE A 146 11.32 14.13 4.54
C PHE A 146 11.94 14.60 3.21
N PRO A 147 11.17 14.70 2.10
CA PRO A 147 11.75 15.08 0.82
C PRO A 147 12.16 16.56 0.78
N GLU A 148 13.24 16.83 0.06
CA GLU A 148 13.65 18.19 -0.31
C GLU A 148 12.57 18.89 -1.13
N TRP A 149 11.97 18.17 -2.07
CA TRP A 149 10.87 18.67 -2.90
C TRP A 149 9.54 18.03 -2.51
N PHE A 150 8.69 18.78 -1.81
CA PHE A 150 7.35 18.36 -1.43
C PHE A 150 6.34 18.73 -2.51
N TYR A 151 5.77 17.72 -3.17
CA TYR A 151 4.70 17.92 -4.13
C TYR A 151 3.33 18.02 -3.43
N VAL A 152 2.78 19.23 -3.41
CA VAL A 152 1.42 19.54 -2.96
C VAL A 152 0.45 19.14 -4.07
N ARG A 153 -0.30 18.06 -3.85
CA ARG A 153 -1.42 17.67 -4.71
C ARG A 153 -2.74 18.26 -4.21
N LYS A 154 -3.79 18.22 -5.05
CA LYS A 154 -5.12 18.73 -4.69
C LYS A 154 -5.66 18.12 -3.40
N GLU A 155 -5.50 16.81 -3.22
CA GLU A 155 -5.94 16.07 -2.04
C GLU A 155 -5.21 16.53 -0.77
N ALA A 156 -3.95 16.98 -0.87
CA ALA A 156 -3.23 17.51 0.27
C ALA A 156 -3.83 18.85 0.74
N LEU A 157 -4.22 19.72 -0.20
CA LEU A 157 -4.92 20.98 0.10
C LEU A 157 -6.29 20.71 0.75
N ASP A 158 -7.02 19.71 0.28
CA ASP A 158 -8.30 19.31 0.88
C ASP A 158 -8.09 18.74 2.30
N ILE A 159 -7.06 17.92 2.51
CA ILE A 159 -6.70 17.40 3.84
C ILE A 159 -6.25 18.50 4.80
N VAL A 160 -5.56 19.55 4.32
CA VAL A 160 -5.22 20.72 5.14
C VAL A 160 -6.49 21.37 5.71
N LYS A 161 -7.55 21.51 4.91
CA LYS A 161 -8.84 22.06 5.38
C LYS A 161 -9.48 21.15 6.42
N VAL A 162 -9.49 19.83 6.16
CA VAL A 162 -10.00 18.83 7.12
C VAL A 162 -9.25 18.90 8.44
N PHE A 163 -7.92 18.93 8.37
CA PHE A 163 -7.04 19.04 9.52
C PHE A 163 -7.38 20.29 10.35
N LYS A 164 -7.38 21.48 9.74
CA LYS A 164 -7.74 22.74 10.44
C LYS A 164 -9.12 22.68 11.10
N ALA A 165 -10.12 22.13 10.42
CA ALA A 165 -11.46 21.98 10.98
C ALA A 165 -11.49 21.04 12.20
N GLN A 166 -10.82 19.88 12.12
CA GLN A 166 -10.72 18.97 13.27
C GLN A 166 -9.88 19.58 14.40
N MET A 167 -8.87 20.39 14.05
CA MET A 167 -8.06 21.10 15.02
C MET A 167 -8.90 22.07 15.86
N GLY A 168 -9.70 22.91 15.19
CA GLY A 168 -10.63 23.84 15.85
C GLY A 168 -11.70 23.12 16.69
N ALA A 169 -12.15 21.94 16.25
CA ALA A 169 -13.08 21.09 16.99
C ALA A 169 -12.44 20.28 18.13
N ARG A 170 -11.13 20.45 18.39
CA ARG A 170 -10.36 19.70 19.39
C ARG A 170 -10.47 18.17 19.26
N ARG A 171 -10.56 17.66 18.02
CA ARG A 171 -10.62 16.22 17.74
C ARG A 171 -9.25 15.65 17.39
N ASN A 172 -9.04 14.39 17.73
CA ASN A 172 -7.84 13.64 17.35
C ASN A 172 -8.03 13.06 15.96
N VAL A 173 -6.98 13.04 15.15
CA VAL A 173 -7.07 12.60 13.75
C VAL A 173 -6.14 11.41 13.50
N VAL A 174 -6.70 10.36 12.91
CA VAL A 174 -5.94 9.21 12.41
C VAL A 174 -5.92 9.27 10.89
N PHE A 175 -4.75 9.51 10.30
CA PHE A 175 -4.55 9.34 8.87
C PHE A 175 -4.51 7.86 8.53
N VAL A 176 -5.47 7.43 7.72
CA VAL A 176 -5.62 6.05 7.23
C VAL A 176 -5.43 5.98 5.72
N GLY A 177 -5.06 4.82 5.21
CA GLY A 177 -4.84 4.58 3.78
C GLY A 177 -3.65 3.66 3.51
N THR A 178 -3.52 3.19 2.28
CA THR A 178 -2.50 2.22 1.87
C THR A 178 -1.07 2.71 2.15
N PRO A 179 -0.10 1.84 2.49
CA PRO A 179 1.30 2.24 2.56
C PRO A 179 1.78 2.98 1.31
N GLY A 180 2.49 4.10 1.45
CA GLY A 180 3.03 4.87 0.31
C GLY A 180 2.18 6.05 -0.18
N VAL A 181 1.02 6.32 0.43
CA VAL A 181 0.15 7.46 0.05
C VAL A 181 0.52 8.81 0.71
N GLY A 182 1.58 8.89 1.52
CA GLY A 182 2.05 10.14 2.13
C GLY A 182 1.55 10.45 3.55
N LYS A 183 0.93 9.49 4.26
CA LYS A 183 0.42 9.69 5.64
C LYS A 183 1.47 10.22 6.63
N SER A 184 2.62 9.55 6.69
CA SER A 184 3.74 9.94 7.57
C SER A 184 4.23 11.35 7.29
N MET A 185 4.30 11.72 6.00
CA MET A 185 4.69 13.07 5.60
C MET A 185 3.70 14.13 6.10
N LEU A 186 2.40 13.86 6.05
CA LEU A 186 1.38 14.77 6.57
C LEU A 186 1.48 14.96 8.09
N VAL A 187 1.78 13.89 8.85
CA VAL A 187 1.99 14.00 10.31
C VAL A 187 3.22 14.85 10.63
N VAL A 188 4.35 14.62 9.95
CA VAL A 188 5.56 15.44 10.12
C VAL A 188 5.24 16.90 9.79
N LEU A 189 4.61 17.15 8.63
CA LEU A 189 4.24 18.48 8.18
C LEU A 189 3.36 19.21 9.21
N PHE A 190 2.29 18.55 9.68
CA PHE A 190 1.35 19.16 10.62
C PHE A 190 1.95 19.34 12.01
N ALA A 191 2.93 18.52 12.43
CA ALA A 191 3.68 18.74 13.66
C ALA A 191 4.44 20.08 13.62
N PHE A 192 5.16 20.37 12.52
CA PHE A 192 5.82 21.67 12.34
C PHE A 192 4.83 22.83 12.23
N TYR A 193 3.71 22.65 11.51
CA TYR A 193 2.67 23.69 11.43
C TYR A 193 2.09 24.04 12.80
N MET A 194 1.72 23.03 13.61
CA MET A 194 1.19 23.26 14.96
C MET A 194 2.22 23.97 15.85
N ALA A 195 3.50 23.60 15.75
CA ALA A 195 4.54 24.21 16.55
C ALA A 195 4.86 25.65 16.14
N LEU A 196 5.14 25.88 14.86
CA LEU A 196 5.70 27.14 14.38
C LEU A 196 4.63 28.19 14.08
N ILE A 197 3.45 27.76 13.61
CA ILE A 197 2.35 28.63 13.19
C ILE A 197 1.28 28.73 14.28
N GLU A 198 0.81 27.60 14.83
CA GLU A 198 -0.18 27.63 15.93
C GLU A 198 0.45 27.88 17.32
N LYS A 199 1.78 27.93 17.41
CA LYS A 199 2.54 28.15 18.67
C LYS A 199 2.19 27.16 19.78
N LYS A 200 1.99 25.89 19.41
CA LYS A 200 1.78 24.79 20.36
C LYS A 200 3.08 24.07 20.66
N ARG A 201 3.19 23.50 21.86
CA ARG A 201 4.24 22.50 22.14
C ARG A 201 3.89 21.20 21.45
N VAL A 202 4.82 20.64 20.68
CA VAL A 202 4.59 19.42 19.90
C VAL A 202 5.69 18.41 20.16
N VAL A 203 5.28 17.17 20.39
CA VAL A 203 6.16 15.99 20.39
C VAL A 203 5.81 15.15 19.18
N LEU A 204 6.74 15.00 18.24
CA LEU A 204 6.61 14.06 17.13
C LEU A 204 7.42 12.81 17.45
N PHE A 205 6.73 11.69 17.63
CA PHE A 205 7.31 10.39 17.98
C PHE A 205 7.08 9.39 16.85
N ARG A 206 8.17 8.89 16.26
CA ARG A 206 8.11 8.12 15.00
C ARG A 206 8.79 6.77 15.16
N LYS A 207 8.15 5.71 14.66
CA LYS A 207 8.75 4.37 14.52
C LYS A 207 9.45 4.25 13.17
N LEU A 208 10.78 4.22 13.18
CA LEU A 208 11.59 4.16 11.96
C LEU A 208 11.85 2.70 11.56
N LYS A 209 11.01 2.17 10.66
CA LYS A 209 11.11 0.78 10.18
C LYS A 209 12.28 0.53 9.21
N ALA A 210 12.85 1.58 8.63
CA ALA A 210 13.95 1.48 7.66
C ALA A 210 15.34 1.42 8.30
N VAL A 211 15.44 1.66 9.61
CA VAL A 211 16.69 1.57 10.38
C VAL A 211 16.69 0.23 11.11
N GLN A 212 17.79 -0.53 11.01
CA GLN A 212 17.98 -1.73 11.83
C GLN A 212 18.98 -1.45 12.97
N PRO A 213 18.65 -1.84 14.22
CA PRO A 213 17.35 -2.37 14.66
C PRO A 213 16.25 -1.30 14.55
N VAL A 214 15.00 -1.74 14.34
CA VAL A 214 13.84 -0.84 14.31
C VAL A 214 13.82 -0.05 15.61
N GLY A 215 13.83 1.28 15.49
CA GLY A 215 13.92 2.19 16.63
C GLY A 215 12.90 3.32 16.55
N PHE A 216 12.90 4.15 17.58
CA PHE A 216 12.08 5.36 17.62
C PHE A 216 12.95 6.60 17.48
N SER A 217 12.41 7.62 16.83
CA SER A 217 12.90 8.99 16.92
C SER A 217 11.86 9.86 17.62
N MET A 218 12.35 10.91 18.28
CA MET A 218 11.53 11.91 18.93
C MET A 218 12.03 13.29 18.54
N LEU A 219 11.11 14.16 18.13
CA LEU A 219 11.36 15.56 17.83
C LEU A 219 10.48 16.39 18.76
N TYR A 220 11.10 17.31 19.49
CA TYR A 220 10.42 18.25 20.38
C TYR A 220 10.48 19.64 19.79
N LEU A 221 9.31 20.26 19.63
CA LEU A 221 9.16 21.59 19.03
C LEU A 221 8.36 22.49 19.97
N ASP A 222 9.02 23.53 20.49
CA ASP A 222 8.40 24.51 21.38
C ASP A 222 8.81 25.93 20.98
N ALA A 223 7.99 26.53 20.12
CA ALA A 223 8.10 27.94 19.75
C ALA A 223 7.39 28.88 20.73
N GLN A 224 6.78 28.36 21.80
CA GLN A 224 5.99 29.13 22.77
C GLN A 224 6.86 29.56 23.96
N SER A 225 7.83 28.73 24.35
CA SER A 225 8.77 29.06 25.42
C SER A 225 9.72 30.20 25.03
N ASP A 226 10.22 30.90 26.05
CA ASP A 226 11.21 31.98 25.91
C ASP A 226 12.46 31.64 26.73
N PRO A 227 13.60 31.29 26.09
CA PRO A 227 13.76 31.19 24.64
C PRO A 227 13.03 29.96 24.04
N PRO A 228 12.73 29.96 22.72
CA PRO A 228 12.22 28.79 22.02
C PRO A 228 13.14 27.57 22.16
N VAL A 229 12.56 26.37 22.17
CA VAL A 229 13.29 25.12 22.39
C VAL A 229 12.95 24.10 21.29
N PHE A 230 13.98 23.72 20.52
CA PHE A 230 13.87 22.72 19.45
C PHE A 230 15.00 21.71 19.55
N TRP A 231 14.67 20.43 19.67
CA TRP A 231 15.67 19.38 19.69
C TRP A 231 15.16 18.07 19.11
N ARG A 232 16.10 17.28 18.60
CA ARG A 232 15.86 15.97 18.00
C ARG A 232 16.64 14.89 18.74
N MET A 233 15.95 13.81 19.06
CA MET A 233 16.51 12.58 19.59
C MET A 233 16.37 11.46 18.55
N ALA A 234 17.49 11.09 17.93
CA ALA A 234 17.51 10.08 16.86
C ALA A 234 17.23 8.64 17.35
N ARG A 235 17.45 8.37 18.65
CA ARG A 235 17.25 7.07 19.28
C ARG A 235 16.47 7.23 20.59
N ALA A 236 15.17 7.38 20.46
CA ALA A 236 14.23 7.52 21.57
C ALA A 236 13.70 6.16 22.05
N ALA A 237 13.21 6.14 23.27
CA ALA A 237 12.35 5.11 23.84
C ALA A 237 10.97 5.72 24.17
N ILE A 238 9.95 4.89 24.35
CA ILE A 238 8.61 5.37 24.71
C ILE A 238 8.63 6.14 26.04
N SER A 239 9.41 5.67 27.03
CA SER A 239 9.59 6.37 28.31
C SER A 239 10.33 7.71 28.22
N ASP A 240 10.91 8.06 27.06
CA ASP A 240 11.45 9.41 26.86
C ASP A 240 10.33 10.45 26.68
N ILE A 241 9.10 10.02 26.37
CA ILE A 241 7.90 10.88 26.34
C ILE A 241 7.55 11.36 27.75
N ASP A 242 7.68 10.50 28.76
CA ASP A 242 7.38 10.84 30.17
C ASP A 242 8.29 11.97 30.67
N ARG A 243 9.48 12.12 30.08
CA ARG A 243 10.44 13.18 30.42
C ARG A 243 9.97 14.58 30.00
N VAL A 244 9.03 14.65 29.06
CA VAL A 244 8.39 15.91 28.62
C VAL A 244 6.94 16.02 29.11
N GLU A 245 6.40 15.00 29.78
CA GLU A 245 5.02 14.88 30.26
C GLU A 245 4.60 15.92 31.30
N ASN A 246 5.56 16.52 32.01
CA ASN A 246 5.30 17.64 32.91
C ASN A 246 4.89 18.94 32.18
N GLN A 247 4.83 18.94 30.84
CA GLN A 247 4.42 20.08 30.02
C GLN A 247 3.19 19.71 29.17
N ASN A 248 2.24 20.63 29.04
CA ASN A 248 1.10 20.43 28.14
C ASN A 248 1.60 20.47 26.68
N PHE A 249 1.54 19.34 25.96
CA PHE A 249 1.98 19.21 24.57
C PHE A 249 1.00 18.39 23.71
N GLU A 250 1.06 18.60 22.40
CA GLU A 250 0.36 17.82 21.38
C GLU A 250 1.26 16.67 20.90
N LEU A 251 0.81 15.42 21.07
CA LEU A 251 1.57 14.24 20.66
C LEU A 251 1.21 13.81 19.23
N CYS A 252 2.20 13.74 18.35
CA CYS A 252 2.06 13.27 16.97
C CYS A 252 2.78 11.92 16.81
N LEU A 253 2.05 10.90 16.37
CA LEU A 253 2.54 9.53 16.25
C LEU A 253 2.66 9.11 14.78
N ASP A 254 3.77 8.47 14.42
CA ASP A 254 4.00 7.93 13.07
C ASP A 254 4.52 6.49 13.11
N GLY A 255 3.92 5.62 12.30
CA GLY A 255 4.43 4.27 12.06
C GLY A 255 4.05 3.21 13.10
N LEU A 256 3.27 3.58 14.12
CA LEU A 256 2.75 2.67 15.15
C LEU A 256 1.42 2.02 14.71
N PRO A 257 1.29 0.68 14.75
CA PRO A 257 -0.01 0.01 14.55
C PRO A 257 -0.96 0.27 15.72
N HIS A 258 -2.26 0.13 15.48
CA HIS A 258 -3.31 0.38 16.49
C HIS A 258 -3.05 -0.36 17.81
N LYS A 259 -2.67 -1.65 17.74
CA LYS A 259 -2.35 -2.45 18.94
C LYS A 259 -1.21 -1.84 19.77
N GLU A 260 -0.12 -1.41 19.14
CA GLU A 260 0.99 -0.75 19.86
C GLU A 260 0.56 0.59 20.44
N VAL A 261 -0.31 1.34 19.76
CA VAL A 261 -0.84 2.60 20.29
C VAL A 261 -1.67 2.33 21.56
N TYR A 262 -2.53 1.31 21.51
CA TYR A 262 -3.34 0.89 22.64
C TYR A 262 -2.48 0.40 23.81
N ASP A 263 -1.51 -0.49 23.53
CA ASP A 263 -0.67 -1.13 24.55
C ASP A 263 0.23 -0.11 25.27
N HIS A 264 0.68 0.94 24.58
CA HIS A 264 1.60 1.94 25.14
C HIS A 264 0.94 3.23 25.62
N PHE A 265 -0.21 3.62 25.05
CA PHE A 265 -0.85 4.91 25.34
C PHE A 265 -2.31 4.77 25.81
N GLY A 266 -2.88 3.56 25.83
CA GLY A 266 -4.27 3.28 26.22
C GLY A 266 -5.31 3.53 25.11
N THR A 267 -6.59 3.22 25.41
CA THR A 267 -7.75 3.42 24.51
C THR A 267 -7.88 4.85 24.00
N LEU A 268 -7.70 5.82 24.88
CA LEU A 268 -7.81 7.26 24.58
C LEU A 268 -6.44 7.91 24.37
N GLY A 269 -5.49 7.17 23.78
CA GLY A 269 -4.09 7.57 23.64
C GLY A 269 -3.96 9.08 23.40
N ARG A 270 -3.14 9.76 24.24
CA ARG A 270 -2.98 11.23 24.31
C ARG A 270 -2.43 11.88 23.03
N PHE A 271 -2.56 11.23 21.88
CA PHE A 271 -2.13 11.72 20.59
C PHE A 271 -3.15 12.67 19.98
N ARG A 272 -2.61 13.68 19.32
CA ARG A 272 -3.33 14.60 18.47
C ARG A 272 -3.46 14.07 17.05
N LEU A 273 -2.37 13.53 16.52
CA LEU A 273 -2.27 12.99 15.16
C LEU A 273 -1.65 11.59 15.18
N LEU A 274 -2.17 10.71 14.33
CA LEU A 274 -1.60 9.38 14.12
C LEU A 274 -1.55 9.05 12.62
N ALA A 275 -0.40 8.61 12.11
CA ALA A 275 -0.28 7.95 10.80
C ALA A 275 -0.01 6.47 10.98
N THR A 276 -0.92 5.62 10.51
CA THR A 276 -0.77 4.16 10.61
C THR A 276 -1.14 3.44 9.31
N SER A 277 -0.46 2.32 9.03
CA SER A 277 -0.63 1.53 7.80
C SER A 277 -1.76 0.52 7.85
N ALA A 278 -2.24 0.17 9.05
CA ALA A 278 -3.39 -0.71 9.23
C ALA A 278 -4.68 0.12 9.26
N GLN A 279 -5.81 -0.45 8.85
CA GLN A 279 -7.09 0.19 9.10
C GLN A 279 -7.26 0.30 10.62
N TYR A 280 -7.40 1.53 11.13
CA TYR A 280 -7.69 1.74 12.54
C TYR A 280 -9.11 1.23 12.78
N GLN A 281 -9.33 0.38 13.78
CA GLN A 281 -10.69 -0.07 14.11
C GLN A 281 -11.23 0.87 15.17
N MET A 282 -12.18 1.73 14.78
CA MET A 282 -12.84 2.61 15.72
C MET A 282 -13.75 1.80 16.63
N LYS A 283 -13.75 2.11 17.92
CA LYS A 283 -14.69 1.59 18.91
C LYS A 283 -15.78 2.61 19.20
N ASP A 284 -16.89 2.18 19.79
CA ASP A 284 -18.03 3.04 20.08
C ASP A 284 -17.70 4.19 21.06
N ASP A 285 -16.66 4.03 21.88
CA ASP A 285 -16.14 5.01 22.83
C ASP A 285 -15.16 6.03 22.23
N ASP A 286 -14.80 5.92 20.94
CA ASP A 286 -13.87 6.83 20.23
C ASP A 286 -14.51 8.16 19.78
N VAL A 287 -15.33 8.78 20.64
CA VAL A 287 -16.21 9.90 20.27
C VAL A 287 -15.45 11.14 19.76
N HIS A 288 -14.21 11.35 20.24
CA HIS A 288 -13.33 12.47 19.88
C HIS A 288 -12.32 12.16 18.77
N LEU A 289 -12.29 10.92 18.28
CA LEU A 289 -11.37 10.47 17.25
C LEU A 289 -12.04 10.58 15.87
N ARG A 290 -11.28 10.94 14.83
CA ARG A 290 -11.75 10.91 13.45
C ARG A 290 -10.70 10.27 12.56
N GLN A 291 -11.14 9.34 11.73
CA GLN A 291 -10.31 8.85 10.63
C GLN A 291 -10.34 9.85 9.49
N CYS A 292 -9.18 10.10 8.90
CA CYS A 292 -9.02 10.89 7.70
C CYS A 292 -8.30 10.05 6.65
N LEU A 293 -8.99 9.69 5.58
CA LEU A 293 -8.37 8.97 4.48
C LEU A 293 -7.35 9.85 3.77
N VAL A 294 -6.16 9.29 3.52
CA VAL A 294 -5.20 9.83 2.57
C VAL A 294 -5.28 8.96 1.31
N PRO A 295 -5.91 9.47 0.22
CA PRO A 295 -6.19 8.65 -0.95
C PRO A 295 -4.92 8.31 -1.73
N PHE A 296 -4.98 7.32 -2.62
CA PHE A 296 -3.86 6.97 -3.51
C PHE A 296 -3.47 8.10 -4.46
N TRP A 297 -2.31 7.99 -5.09
CA TRP A 297 -1.77 8.97 -6.04
C TRP A 297 -2.35 8.77 -7.44
N SER A 298 -2.84 9.84 -8.08
CA SER A 298 -3.30 9.75 -9.46
C SER A 298 -2.11 9.60 -10.42
N LEU A 299 -2.35 9.02 -11.60
CA LEU A 299 -1.34 9.00 -12.67
C LEU A 299 -0.86 10.42 -13.03
N SER A 300 -1.74 11.42 -13.04
CA SER A 300 -1.37 12.82 -13.29
C SER A 300 -0.39 13.35 -12.26
N ASP A 301 -0.59 13.08 -10.97
CA ASP A 301 0.33 13.50 -9.91
C ASP A 301 1.68 12.80 -10.06
N LEU A 302 1.67 11.48 -10.32
CA LEU A 302 2.89 10.69 -10.48
C LEU A 302 3.68 11.08 -11.73
N LYS A 303 3.02 11.51 -12.81
CA LYS A 303 3.67 12.10 -13.99
C LYS A 303 4.47 13.35 -13.61
N VAL A 304 3.91 14.25 -12.81
CA VAL A 304 4.61 15.46 -12.36
C VAL A 304 5.85 15.10 -11.53
N ILE A 305 5.73 14.12 -10.63
CA ILE A 305 6.86 13.62 -9.84
C ILE A 305 7.94 12.99 -10.72
N GLY A 306 7.55 12.16 -11.70
CA GLY A 306 8.47 11.54 -12.64
C GLY A 306 9.20 12.56 -13.50
N THR A 307 8.51 13.58 -14.00
CA THR A 307 9.09 14.70 -14.74
C THR A 307 10.09 15.47 -13.88
N HIS A 308 9.77 15.76 -12.62
CA HIS A 308 10.71 16.40 -11.69
C HIS A 308 11.99 15.56 -11.49
N ARG A 309 11.86 14.23 -11.47
CA ARG A 309 12.99 13.29 -11.41
C ARG A 309 13.69 13.05 -12.75
N LYS A 310 13.28 13.76 -13.82
CA LYS A 310 13.82 13.65 -15.19
C LYS A 310 13.68 12.25 -15.79
N TRP A 311 12.64 11.51 -15.39
CA TRP A 311 12.29 10.23 -16.01
C TRP A 311 11.63 10.46 -17.38
N SER A 312 11.88 9.54 -18.31
CA SER A 312 11.20 9.55 -19.60
C SER A 312 9.72 9.21 -19.44
N GLU A 313 8.89 9.56 -20.43
CA GLU A 313 7.47 9.19 -20.40
C GLU A 313 7.28 7.66 -20.33
N GLN A 314 8.11 6.91 -21.06
CA GLN A 314 8.09 5.45 -21.01
C GLN A 314 8.47 4.93 -19.62
N GLU A 315 9.50 5.48 -18.99
CA GLU A 315 9.89 5.07 -17.64
C GLU A 315 8.77 5.35 -16.62
N ILE A 316 8.05 6.46 -16.76
CA ILE A 316 6.90 6.80 -15.91
C ILE A 316 5.76 5.80 -16.12
N LYS A 317 5.42 5.48 -17.38
CA LYS A 317 4.39 4.49 -17.72
C LYS A 317 4.75 3.11 -17.14
N ASP A 318 5.99 2.67 -17.34
CA ASP A 318 6.52 1.40 -16.80
C ASP A 318 6.44 1.35 -15.28
N ARG A 319 6.88 2.40 -14.58
CA ARG A 319 6.81 2.47 -13.11
C ARG A 319 5.37 2.45 -12.62
N TYR A 320 4.46 3.16 -13.28
CA TYR A 320 3.04 3.18 -12.93
C TYR A 320 2.37 1.82 -13.16
N PHE A 321 2.72 1.11 -14.24
CA PHE A 321 2.20 -0.22 -14.54
C PHE A 321 2.36 -1.19 -13.36
N TYR A 322 3.52 -1.18 -12.68
CA TYR A 322 3.75 -2.02 -11.50
C TYR A 322 3.19 -1.42 -10.20
N SER A 323 3.36 -0.12 -9.98
CA SER A 323 3.08 0.49 -8.67
C SER A 323 1.65 0.98 -8.49
N GLY A 324 0.92 1.26 -9.58
CA GLY A 324 -0.34 2.00 -9.55
C GLY A 324 -0.20 3.32 -8.77
N GLY A 325 -1.22 3.67 -7.98
CA GLY A 325 -1.24 4.89 -7.17
C GLY A 325 -0.37 4.87 -5.90
N ASN A 326 0.64 4.01 -5.82
CA ASN A 326 1.54 3.91 -4.67
C ASN A 326 2.87 4.62 -4.93
N LEU A 327 3.05 5.83 -4.40
CA LEU A 327 4.27 6.61 -4.63
C LEU A 327 5.55 5.93 -4.09
N ARG A 328 5.45 5.17 -3.00
CA ARG A 328 6.60 4.42 -2.45
C ARG A 328 7.05 3.34 -3.45
N ALA A 329 6.09 2.57 -3.97
CA ALA A 329 6.37 1.57 -4.99
C ALA A 329 6.85 2.23 -6.29
N PHE A 330 6.20 3.30 -6.74
CA PHE A 330 6.59 4.06 -7.95
C PHE A 330 8.04 4.56 -7.91
N SER A 331 8.50 4.91 -6.70
CA SER A 331 9.88 5.35 -6.44
C SER A 331 10.90 4.21 -6.31
N SER A 332 10.47 2.95 -6.28
CA SER A 332 11.33 1.79 -6.06
C SER A 332 11.87 1.19 -7.38
N PRO A 333 12.94 0.37 -7.35
CA PRO A 333 13.41 -0.37 -8.53
C PRO A 333 12.38 -1.41 -9.02
N LYS A 334 12.31 -1.60 -10.35
CA LYS A 334 11.30 -2.44 -11.04
C LYS A 334 11.30 -3.90 -10.57
N ASP A 335 12.47 -4.53 -10.45
CA ASP A 335 12.58 -5.97 -10.17
C ASP A 335 11.99 -6.36 -8.80
N GLY A 336 12.22 -5.52 -7.78
CA GLY A 336 11.67 -5.73 -6.44
C GLY A 336 10.14 -5.62 -6.39
N LEU A 337 9.55 -4.77 -7.25
CA LEU A 337 8.10 -4.60 -7.33
C LEU A 337 7.42 -5.83 -7.92
N LYS A 338 7.94 -6.36 -9.03
CA LYS A 338 7.38 -7.57 -9.67
C LYS A 338 7.34 -8.74 -8.69
N ILE A 339 8.46 -8.98 -7.99
CA ILE A 339 8.55 -10.04 -6.98
C ILE A 339 7.53 -9.82 -5.86
N SER A 340 7.45 -8.60 -5.31
CA SER A 340 6.53 -8.33 -4.19
C SER A 340 5.07 -8.42 -4.61
N THR A 341 4.70 -8.00 -5.83
CA THR A 341 3.34 -8.13 -6.35
C THR A 341 2.99 -9.60 -6.55
N ASN A 342 3.89 -10.39 -7.14
CA ASN A 342 3.67 -11.83 -7.35
C ASN A 342 3.51 -12.58 -6.02
N GLN A 343 4.30 -12.23 -5.01
CA GLN A 343 4.12 -12.77 -3.66
C GLN A 343 2.75 -12.42 -3.06
N ALA A 344 2.27 -11.19 -3.27
CA ALA A 344 0.96 -10.78 -2.77
C ALA A 344 -0.20 -11.45 -3.53
N ILE A 345 -0.03 -11.78 -4.81
CA ILE A 345 -1.06 -12.45 -5.62
C ILE A 345 -1.09 -13.96 -5.37
N ARG A 346 0.07 -14.59 -5.06
CA ARG A 346 0.14 -16.03 -4.75
C ARG A 346 -0.77 -16.47 -3.60
N VAL A 347 -1.09 -15.56 -2.68
CA VAL A 347 -1.96 -15.84 -1.53
C VAL A 347 -3.43 -15.45 -1.80
N VAL A 348 -3.75 -14.96 -3.00
CA VAL A 348 -5.12 -14.62 -3.41
C VAL A 348 -5.77 -15.85 -4.03
N ASP A 349 -6.75 -16.41 -3.34
CA ASP A 349 -7.71 -17.36 -3.91
C ASP A 349 -9.00 -16.64 -4.37
N LEU A 350 -9.99 -17.41 -4.82
CA LEU A 350 -11.26 -16.85 -5.31
C LEU A 350 -12.03 -16.11 -4.20
N ASP A 351 -11.97 -16.58 -2.96
CA ASP A 351 -12.68 -15.96 -1.83
C ASP A 351 -12.04 -14.63 -1.46
N ILE A 352 -10.71 -14.59 -1.35
CA ILE A 352 -9.94 -13.36 -1.12
C ILE A 352 -10.12 -12.39 -2.29
N ALA A 353 -10.19 -12.88 -3.53
CA ALA A 353 -10.38 -12.04 -4.70
C ALA A 353 -11.69 -11.23 -4.65
N THR A 354 -12.77 -11.81 -4.10
CA THR A 354 -14.04 -11.07 -3.90
C THR A 354 -13.88 -9.93 -2.88
N LEU A 355 -12.99 -10.08 -1.90
CA LEU A 355 -12.72 -9.07 -0.87
C LEU A 355 -11.79 -7.95 -1.34
N LEU A 356 -11.05 -8.13 -2.44
CA LEU A 356 -10.15 -7.11 -3.01
C LEU A 356 -10.85 -5.79 -3.33
N ASN A 357 -12.14 -5.90 -3.67
CA ASN A 357 -13.03 -4.80 -3.97
C ASN A 357 -13.80 -4.28 -2.74
N THR A 358 -13.61 -4.87 -1.58
CA THR A 358 -14.31 -4.44 -0.35
C THR A 358 -13.34 -3.82 0.62
N ARG A 359 -13.88 -3.21 1.68
CA ARG A 359 -13.10 -2.72 2.81
C ARG A 359 -12.77 -3.79 3.83
N TYR A 360 -13.48 -4.92 3.77
CA TYR A 360 -13.29 -6.00 4.72
C TYR A 360 -11.91 -6.63 4.53
N GLU A 361 -11.22 -6.89 5.63
CA GLU A 361 -9.99 -7.67 5.63
C GLU A 361 -10.34 -9.13 5.34
N GLY A 362 -9.70 -9.71 4.32
CA GLY A 362 -9.60 -11.16 4.23
C GLY A 362 -8.71 -11.62 5.38
N GLY A 363 -9.10 -12.72 6.04
CA GLY A 363 -8.41 -13.21 7.23
C GLY A 363 -6.88 -13.27 7.06
N ALA A 364 -6.18 -12.58 7.96
CA ALA A 364 -4.86 -12.92 8.48
C ALA A 364 -3.57 -12.84 7.62
N GLU A 365 -3.55 -12.40 6.34
CA GLU A 365 -2.26 -12.17 5.66
C GLU A 365 -2.06 -10.76 5.09
N SER A 366 -1.11 -10.03 5.69
CA SER A 366 -0.70 -8.63 5.45
C SER A 366 -0.33 -8.23 4.01
N HIS A 367 -0.39 -9.15 3.07
CA HIS A 367 0.06 -8.96 1.70
C HIS A 367 -1.02 -8.38 0.79
N VAL A 368 -2.31 -8.68 1.06
CA VAL A 368 -3.43 -8.21 0.24
C VAL A 368 -3.61 -6.69 0.33
N ASP A 369 -3.34 -6.08 1.49
CA ASP A 369 -3.37 -4.63 1.66
C ASP A 369 -2.33 -3.88 0.83
N ARG A 370 -1.31 -4.58 0.33
CA ARG A 370 -0.31 -3.98 -0.57
C ARG A 370 -0.87 -3.79 -1.98
N LEU A 371 -1.86 -4.59 -2.38
CA LEU A 371 -2.49 -4.52 -3.70
C LEU A 371 -3.61 -3.46 -3.72
N ARG A 372 -4.35 -3.34 -2.62
CA ARG A 372 -5.51 -2.45 -2.52
C ARG A 372 -5.12 -1.00 -2.31
N MET A 373 -5.72 -0.12 -3.09
CA MET A 373 -5.73 1.32 -2.92
C MET A 373 -7.11 1.80 -2.52
N THR A 374 -7.15 2.86 -1.72
CA THR A 374 -8.42 3.50 -1.31
C THR A 374 -8.46 4.93 -1.80
N GLY A 375 -9.53 5.28 -2.52
CA GLY A 375 -9.81 6.63 -3.01
C GLY A 375 -11.14 7.15 -2.48
N ILE A 376 -11.53 8.35 -2.93
CA ILE A 376 -12.79 9.00 -2.58
C ILE A 376 -13.60 9.18 -3.85
N LYS A 377 -14.91 8.92 -3.78
CA LYS A 377 -15.83 9.17 -4.88
C LYS A 377 -15.67 10.62 -5.39
N ALA A 378 -15.48 10.78 -6.70
CA ALA A 378 -15.52 12.09 -7.33
C ALA A 378 -16.90 12.70 -7.09
N SER A 379 -16.94 13.89 -6.48
CA SER A 379 -18.16 14.68 -6.41
C SER A 379 -18.46 15.14 -7.83
N GLY A 380 -19.48 14.55 -8.45
CA GLY A 380 -19.96 14.97 -9.76
C GLY A 380 -20.62 16.33 -9.66
N GLN A 381 -19.83 17.42 -9.68
CA GLN A 381 -20.23 18.76 -10.11
C GLN A 381 -19.05 19.74 -9.97
N SER A 382 -18.93 20.57 -10.99
CA SER A 382 -18.11 21.76 -11.10
C SER A 382 -18.32 22.73 -9.93
N ASP A 383 -17.23 23.33 -9.47
CA ASP A 383 -17.14 24.63 -8.79
C ASP A 383 -17.80 24.85 -7.42
N LEU A 384 -18.43 23.84 -6.81
CA LEU A 384 -18.73 23.87 -5.37
C LEU A 384 -17.63 23.13 -4.61
N ALA A 385 -17.16 23.75 -3.51
CA ALA A 385 -16.09 23.21 -2.66
C ALA A 385 -16.28 21.71 -2.44
N ARG A 386 -15.27 20.92 -2.87
CA ARG A 386 -15.24 19.46 -2.67
C ARG A 386 -15.65 19.17 -1.24
N ASP A 387 -16.61 18.28 -1.03
CA ASP A 387 -17.08 17.92 0.30
C ASP A 387 -15.92 17.30 1.08
N THR A 388 -15.24 18.11 1.89
CA THR A 388 -14.09 17.69 2.70
C THR A 388 -14.50 16.62 3.72
N ASN A 389 -15.80 16.49 4.03
CA ASN A 389 -16.29 15.39 4.86
C ASN A 389 -16.11 14.03 4.17
N ALA A 390 -15.95 13.96 2.85
CA ALA A 390 -15.67 12.72 2.16
C ALA A 390 -14.33 12.07 2.57
N TYR A 391 -13.40 12.84 3.11
CA TYR A 391 -12.16 12.32 3.71
C TYR A 391 -12.40 11.70 5.09
N LEU A 392 -13.51 12.03 5.76
CA LEU A 392 -13.84 11.58 7.12
C LEU A 392 -14.96 10.52 7.14
N ASP A 393 -15.84 10.56 6.16
CA ASP A 393 -16.96 9.66 6.02
C ASP A 393 -16.51 8.41 5.29
N CYS A 394 -16.29 7.35 6.07
CA CYS A 394 -15.83 6.11 5.50
C CYS A 394 -16.76 5.68 4.39
N SER A 395 -18.11 5.81 4.47
CA SER A 395 -19.05 5.35 3.43
C SER A 395 -18.78 5.86 2.01
N LYS A 396 -18.03 6.97 1.86
CA LYS A 396 -17.62 7.56 0.58
C LYS A 396 -16.32 7.01 -0.02
N TRP A 397 -15.60 6.15 0.70
CA TRP A 397 -14.32 5.59 0.27
C TRP A 397 -14.48 4.38 -0.64
N ILE A 398 -13.65 4.28 -1.67
CA ILE A 398 -13.73 3.22 -2.67
C ILE A 398 -12.40 2.47 -2.71
N CYS A 399 -12.46 1.15 -2.51
CA CYS A 399 -11.29 0.27 -2.62
C CYS A 399 -11.21 -0.35 -4.00
N VAL A 400 -10.02 -0.27 -4.61
CA VAL A 400 -9.68 -0.76 -5.95
C VAL A 400 -8.22 -1.23 -5.98
N ILE A 401 -7.84 -2.00 -7.00
CA ILE A 401 -6.43 -2.23 -7.33
C ILE A 401 -6.08 -1.30 -8.49
N THR A 402 -5.00 -0.54 -8.35
CA THR A 402 -4.58 0.45 -9.36
C THR A 402 -3.35 0.00 -10.16
N SER A 403 -2.66 -1.05 -9.70
CA SER A 403 -1.53 -1.63 -10.42
C SER A 403 -2.08 -2.49 -11.56
N GLU A 404 -1.76 -2.09 -12.79
CA GLU A 404 -2.18 -2.86 -13.96
C GLU A 404 -1.50 -4.23 -14.00
N TYR A 405 -0.21 -4.30 -13.64
CA TYR A 405 0.48 -5.57 -13.53
C TYR A 405 -0.26 -6.51 -12.58
N ALA A 406 -0.66 -6.01 -11.40
CA ALA A 406 -1.41 -6.82 -10.45
C ALA A 406 -2.78 -7.26 -11.01
N LEU A 407 -3.47 -6.38 -11.75
CA LEU A 407 -4.73 -6.71 -12.39
C LEU A 407 -4.59 -7.75 -13.49
N ARG A 408 -3.52 -7.71 -14.29
CA ARG A 408 -3.22 -8.72 -15.31
C ARG A 408 -2.93 -10.07 -14.67
N GLU A 409 -2.12 -10.12 -13.62
CA GLU A 409 -1.83 -11.35 -12.89
C GLU A 409 -3.09 -11.92 -12.20
N LEU A 410 -3.95 -11.05 -11.65
CA LEU A 410 -5.24 -11.43 -11.08
C LEU A 410 -6.23 -11.95 -12.13
N SER A 411 -6.07 -11.60 -13.41
CA SER A 411 -6.97 -12.06 -14.48
C SER A 411 -7.01 -13.59 -14.57
N ASN A 412 -5.93 -14.27 -14.15
CA ASN A 412 -5.85 -15.73 -14.08
C ASN A 412 -6.74 -16.34 -12.98
N ILE A 413 -7.28 -15.53 -12.07
CA ILE A 413 -8.06 -15.95 -10.89
C ILE A 413 -9.50 -15.44 -11.00
N VAL A 414 -9.68 -14.19 -11.44
CA VAL A 414 -10.98 -13.50 -11.38
C VAL A 414 -11.80 -13.66 -12.67
N LYS A 415 -13.13 -13.56 -12.51
CA LYS A 415 -14.09 -13.56 -13.62
C LYS A 415 -14.22 -12.15 -14.24
N PRO A 416 -14.72 -12.03 -15.48
CA PRO A 416 -14.94 -10.73 -16.14
C PRO A 416 -15.76 -9.73 -15.30
N SER A 417 -16.71 -10.20 -14.49
CA SER A 417 -17.52 -9.37 -13.60
C SER A 417 -16.70 -8.55 -12.59
N TYR A 418 -15.48 -9.01 -12.24
CA TYR A 418 -14.56 -8.24 -11.41
C TYR A 418 -14.14 -6.94 -12.09
N TYR A 419 -13.83 -6.99 -13.38
CA TYR A 419 -13.39 -5.82 -14.16
C TYR A 419 -14.55 -4.89 -14.52
N GLU A 420 -15.77 -5.42 -14.66
CA GLU A 420 -16.99 -4.60 -14.76
C GLU A 420 -17.19 -3.76 -13.49
N GLU A 421 -17.03 -4.38 -12.32
CA GLU A 421 -17.12 -3.68 -11.04
C GLU A 421 -15.97 -2.67 -10.86
N LEU A 422 -14.75 -3.03 -11.28
CA LEU A 422 -13.61 -2.11 -11.29
C LEU A 422 -13.87 -0.90 -12.19
N TRP A 423 -14.45 -1.10 -13.38
CA TRP A 423 -14.83 -0.03 -14.29
C TRP A 423 -15.86 0.93 -13.66
N ARG A 424 -16.87 0.38 -12.96
CA ARG A 424 -17.88 1.15 -12.24
C ARG A 424 -17.23 2.02 -11.16
N LYS A 425 -16.35 1.44 -10.35
CA LYS A 425 -15.62 2.15 -9.30
C LYS A 425 -14.65 3.18 -9.84
N ALA A 426 -13.93 2.88 -10.90
CA ALA A 426 -13.06 3.83 -11.58
C ALA A 426 -13.85 5.04 -12.08
N SER A 427 -15.06 4.80 -12.60
CA SER A 427 -16.00 5.88 -12.97
C SER A 427 -16.46 6.70 -11.77
N MET A 428 -16.75 6.05 -10.63
CA MET A 428 -17.07 6.74 -9.38
C MET A 428 -15.89 7.55 -8.83
N LEU A 429 -14.66 7.10 -9.02
CA LEU A 429 -13.43 7.80 -8.63
C LEU A 429 -13.07 8.95 -9.58
N GLY A 430 -13.66 8.98 -10.78
CA GLY A 430 -13.21 9.87 -11.86
C GLY A 430 -11.79 9.52 -12.36
N ASP A 431 -11.35 8.28 -12.16
CA ASP A 431 -10.03 7.81 -12.57
C ASP A 431 -10.10 7.18 -13.97
N ASP A 432 -9.86 8.02 -14.96
CA ASP A 432 -9.87 7.63 -16.35
C ASP A 432 -8.76 6.61 -16.70
N GLY A 433 -7.60 6.70 -16.06
CA GLY A 433 -6.53 5.72 -16.28
C GLY A 433 -6.97 4.33 -15.84
N LEU A 434 -7.56 4.22 -14.66
CA LEU A 434 -8.08 2.97 -14.12
C LEU A 434 -9.25 2.41 -14.94
N LYS A 435 -10.11 3.28 -15.52
CA LYS A 435 -11.14 2.83 -16.46
C LYS A 435 -10.53 2.13 -17.67
N GLY A 436 -9.49 2.72 -18.28
CA GLY A 436 -8.79 2.10 -19.41
C GLY A 436 -8.27 0.71 -19.06
N ILE A 437 -7.57 0.60 -17.93
CA ILE A 437 -7.03 -0.67 -17.41
C ILE A 437 -8.15 -1.70 -17.19
N ALA A 438 -9.27 -1.31 -16.57
CA ALA A 438 -10.39 -2.19 -16.33
C ALA A 438 -11.01 -2.72 -17.62
N PHE A 439 -11.17 -1.87 -18.63
CA PHE A 439 -11.73 -2.27 -19.93
C PHE A 439 -10.82 -3.22 -20.68
N GLU A 440 -9.52 -2.93 -20.73
CA GLU A 440 -8.54 -3.81 -21.37
C GLU A 440 -8.53 -5.20 -20.72
N ASN A 441 -8.41 -5.26 -19.39
CA ASN A 441 -8.40 -6.54 -18.68
C ASN A 441 -9.73 -7.29 -18.77
N TYR A 442 -10.86 -6.60 -18.92
CA TYR A 442 -12.15 -7.22 -19.19
C TYR A 442 -12.13 -7.98 -20.53
N VAL A 443 -11.63 -7.36 -21.60
CA VAL A 443 -11.50 -7.98 -22.94
C VAL A 443 -10.59 -9.21 -22.87
N HIS A 444 -9.41 -9.06 -22.27
CA HIS A 444 -8.45 -10.17 -22.12
C HIS A 444 -9.03 -11.33 -21.30
N THR A 445 -9.81 -11.04 -20.26
CA THR A 445 -10.45 -12.07 -19.42
C THR A 445 -11.60 -12.77 -20.13
N LEU A 446 -12.37 -12.07 -20.97
CA LEU A 446 -13.35 -12.73 -21.86
C LEU A 446 -12.64 -13.72 -22.79
N ALA A 447 -11.49 -13.32 -23.35
CA ALA A 447 -10.70 -14.19 -24.21
C ALA A 447 -10.14 -15.41 -23.47
N ARG A 448 -9.58 -15.20 -22.28
CA ARG A 448 -9.09 -16.26 -21.40
C ARG A 448 -10.17 -17.30 -21.07
N ASP A 449 -11.39 -16.84 -20.80
CA ASP A 449 -12.54 -17.70 -20.46
C ASP A 449 -13.17 -18.39 -21.68
N GLY A 450 -12.62 -18.19 -22.89
CA GLY A 450 -13.17 -18.75 -24.13
C GLY A 450 -14.55 -18.19 -24.51
N LYS A 451 -14.90 -17.01 -23.96
CA LYS A 451 -16.19 -16.36 -24.24
C LYS A 451 -16.13 -15.63 -25.58
N THR A 452 -17.14 -15.83 -26.41
CA THR A 452 -17.29 -15.08 -27.66
C THR A 452 -17.44 -13.59 -27.37
N ILE A 453 -16.55 -12.78 -27.93
CA ILE A 453 -16.60 -11.32 -27.84
C ILE A 453 -17.38 -10.82 -29.04
N LYS A 454 -18.62 -10.37 -28.80
CA LYS A 454 -19.55 -9.94 -29.85
C LYS A 454 -19.47 -8.44 -30.07
N LEU A 455 -19.09 -8.05 -31.27
CA LEU A 455 -18.78 -6.67 -31.64
C LEU A 455 -19.61 -6.21 -32.84
N ARG A 456 -19.74 -4.89 -32.98
CA ARG A 456 -20.16 -4.20 -34.19
C ARG A 456 -18.96 -3.46 -34.74
N VAL A 457 -18.63 -3.67 -36.01
CA VAL A 457 -17.45 -3.09 -36.65
C VAL A 457 -17.85 -2.21 -37.83
N ARG A 458 -17.04 -1.18 -38.10
CA ARG A 458 -17.10 -0.39 -39.31
C ARG A 458 -15.70 -0.03 -39.80
N PRO A 459 -15.52 0.23 -41.10
CA PRO A 459 -14.32 0.88 -41.60
C PRO A 459 -14.08 2.22 -40.88
N TYR A 460 -12.82 2.50 -40.57
CA TYR A 460 -12.40 3.79 -40.02
C TYR A 460 -12.64 4.88 -41.05
N ASP A 461 -13.19 5.98 -40.55
CA ASP A 461 -13.61 7.09 -41.37
C ASP A 461 -12.54 8.18 -41.39
N ARG A 462 -11.87 8.35 -42.53
CA ARG A 462 -10.89 9.42 -42.74
C ARG A 462 -11.56 10.80 -42.92
N VAL A 463 -12.86 10.85 -43.21
CA VAL A 463 -13.61 12.09 -43.52
C VAL A 463 -14.93 12.12 -42.76
N LYS A 464 -15.04 12.93 -41.70
CA LYS A 464 -16.19 12.97 -40.77
C LYS A 464 -17.59 12.81 -41.42
N VAL A 465 -18.08 11.57 -41.45
CA VAL A 465 -19.43 11.20 -41.90
C VAL A 465 -20.43 11.34 -40.73
N LYS A 466 -21.70 11.64 -41.06
CA LYS A 466 -22.77 11.86 -40.06
C LYS A 466 -23.53 10.59 -39.63
N GLN A 467 -23.45 9.52 -40.41
CA GLN A 467 -24.14 8.25 -40.18
C GLN A 467 -23.21 7.10 -40.56
N HIS A 468 -23.21 6.05 -39.73
CA HIS A 468 -22.38 4.87 -39.93
C HIS A 468 -23.27 3.62 -40.01
N THR A 469 -22.87 2.69 -40.87
CA THR A 469 -23.41 1.32 -40.92
C THR A 469 -22.40 0.37 -40.27
N TYR A 470 -22.91 -0.64 -39.57
CA TYR A 470 -22.11 -1.57 -38.80
C TYR A 470 -22.36 -3.01 -39.23
N GLU A 471 -21.27 -3.77 -39.32
CA GLU A 471 -21.28 -5.21 -39.56
C GLU A 471 -21.10 -5.98 -38.25
N ASP A 472 -21.52 -7.24 -38.24
CA ASP A 472 -21.33 -8.11 -37.08
C ASP A 472 -19.93 -8.73 -37.12
N LEU A 473 -19.20 -8.59 -36.02
CA LEU A 473 -17.88 -9.16 -35.84
C LEU A 473 -17.83 -9.94 -34.54
N ASP A 474 -17.41 -11.19 -34.61
CA ASP A 474 -17.21 -12.03 -33.44
C ASP A 474 -15.73 -12.42 -33.32
N ILE A 475 -15.21 -12.37 -32.09
CA ILE A 475 -13.93 -12.99 -31.72
C ILE A 475 -14.27 -14.25 -30.92
N GLU A 476 -13.79 -15.40 -31.36
CA GLU A 476 -14.00 -16.70 -30.71
C GLU A 476 -12.67 -17.26 -30.22
N PRO A 477 -12.25 -16.90 -28.99
CA PRO A 477 -10.93 -17.19 -28.47
C PRO A 477 -10.87 -18.61 -27.87
N ALA A 478 -10.91 -19.65 -28.71
CA ALA A 478 -10.87 -21.03 -28.23
C ALA A 478 -9.49 -21.41 -27.67
N ARG A 479 -8.42 -20.79 -28.19
CA ARG A 479 -7.05 -20.89 -27.67
C ARG A 479 -6.47 -19.50 -27.52
N TYR A 480 -5.77 -19.25 -26.42
CA TYR A 480 -5.10 -17.98 -26.17
C TYR A 480 -3.67 -18.17 -25.68
N SER A 481 -2.85 -17.14 -25.87
CA SER A 481 -1.51 -17.02 -25.30
C SER A 481 -1.28 -15.61 -24.73
N ASN A 482 -0.43 -15.53 -23.70
CA ASN A 482 0.01 -14.30 -23.05
C ASN A 482 1.50 -14.45 -22.72
N ASP A 483 2.34 -13.91 -23.58
CA ASP A 483 3.79 -13.80 -23.46
C ASP A 483 4.24 -12.45 -24.05
N GLY A 484 5.53 -12.14 -24.12
CA GLY A 484 5.99 -10.85 -24.64
C GLY A 484 6.27 -9.81 -23.56
N ASN A 485 7.32 -10.03 -22.75
CA ASN A 485 7.73 -9.09 -21.70
C ASN A 485 8.41 -7.83 -22.25
N ASP A 486 8.89 -7.87 -23.49
CA ASP A 486 9.51 -6.77 -24.22
C ASP A 486 9.18 -6.83 -25.71
N ALA A 487 9.64 -5.84 -26.48
CA ALA A 487 9.36 -5.73 -27.91
C ALA A 487 9.93 -6.89 -28.75
N ALA A 488 11.07 -7.47 -28.36
CA ALA A 488 11.68 -8.58 -29.08
C ALA A 488 10.92 -9.89 -28.83
N GLU A 489 10.49 -10.12 -27.59
CA GLU A 489 9.60 -11.23 -27.26
C GLU A 489 8.23 -11.07 -27.95
N CYS A 490 7.68 -9.85 -28.03
CA CYS A 490 6.43 -9.59 -28.77
C CYS A 490 6.59 -9.89 -30.28
N ASP A 491 7.72 -9.53 -30.89
CA ASP A 491 8.01 -9.87 -32.27
C ASP A 491 8.04 -11.39 -32.50
N ALA A 492 8.65 -12.15 -31.57
CA ALA A 492 8.69 -13.60 -31.64
C ALA A 492 7.30 -14.21 -31.46
N ALA A 493 6.53 -13.72 -30.49
CA ALA A 493 5.18 -14.18 -30.19
C ALA A 493 4.22 -13.95 -31.36
N MET A 494 4.25 -12.78 -32.00
CA MET A 494 3.38 -12.52 -33.17
C MET A 494 3.73 -13.42 -34.37
N LYS A 495 5.00 -13.69 -34.61
CA LYS A 495 5.42 -14.66 -35.66
C LYS A 495 4.96 -16.07 -35.33
N GLN A 496 5.01 -16.46 -34.06
CA GLN A 496 4.49 -17.75 -33.61
C GLN A 496 2.97 -17.80 -33.78
N PHE A 497 2.24 -16.76 -33.39
CA PHE A 497 0.79 -16.65 -33.56
C PHE A 497 0.36 -16.80 -35.02
N ALA A 498 1.11 -16.22 -35.97
CA ALA A 498 0.83 -16.34 -37.40
C ALA A 498 0.83 -17.78 -37.91
N CYS A 499 1.60 -18.66 -37.27
CA CYS A 499 1.73 -20.07 -37.61
C CYS A 499 1.02 -21.00 -36.60
N SER A 500 0.43 -20.47 -35.52
CA SER A 500 -0.17 -21.27 -34.44
C SER A 500 -1.67 -21.47 -34.61
N SER A 501 -2.19 -22.39 -33.82
CA SER A 501 -3.62 -22.61 -33.66
C SER A 501 -4.31 -21.59 -32.76
N ASP A 502 -3.59 -20.63 -32.18
CA ASP A 502 -4.15 -19.70 -31.21
C ASP A 502 -5.11 -18.73 -31.89
N ASP A 503 -6.19 -18.37 -31.21
CA ASP A 503 -7.22 -17.48 -31.72
C ASP A 503 -7.09 -16.06 -31.14
N TYR A 504 -6.39 -15.92 -30.01
CA TYR A 504 -6.15 -14.66 -29.33
C TYR A 504 -4.76 -14.60 -28.68
N TRP A 505 -4.09 -13.46 -28.77
CA TRP A 505 -2.81 -13.21 -28.11
C TRP A 505 -2.77 -11.77 -27.57
N TYR A 506 -2.13 -11.57 -26.42
CA TYR A 506 -1.88 -10.23 -25.87
C TYR A 506 -0.56 -10.21 -25.08
N PRO A 507 0.15 -9.07 -25.03
CA PRO A 507 1.46 -9.01 -24.43
C PRO A 507 1.40 -9.07 -22.89
N SER A 508 2.39 -9.68 -22.25
CA SER A 508 2.49 -9.72 -20.78
C SER A 508 2.77 -8.36 -20.14
N CYS A 509 3.36 -7.43 -20.90
CA CYS A 509 3.72 -6.07 -20.49
C CYS A 509 3.25 -5.04 -21.53
N HIS A 510 3.31 -3.74 -21.19
CA HIS A 510 3.10 -2.62 -22.12
C HIS A 510 4.28 -2.40 -23.09
N SER A 511 4.67 -3.47 -23.78
CA SER A 511 5.81 -3.50 -24.69
C SER A 511 5.50 -2.89 -26.07
N LEU A 512 4.21 -2.73 -26.40
CA LEU A 512 3.71 -2.24 -27.68
C LEU A 512 2.77 -1.06 -27.43
N GLU A 513 3.07 0.10 -27.99
CA GLU A 513 2.26 1.31 -27.75
C GLU A 513 0.93 1.34 -28.52
N THR A 514 0.80 0.57 -29.61
CA THR A 514 -0.29 0.67 -30.59
C THR A 514 -1.09 -0.63 -30.75
N ILE A 515 -0.69 -1.71 -30.08
CA ILE A 515 -1.32 -3.02 -30.21
C ILE A 515 -1.41 -3.65 -28.82
N ASP A 516 -2.63 -3.74 -28.29
CA ASP A 516 -2.90 -4.36 -26.99
C ASP A 516 -3.21 -5.86 -27.14
N SER A 517 -3.65 -6.30 -28.32
CA SER A 517 -3.88 -7.72 -28.61
C SER A 517 -3.91 -8.03 -30.11
N VAL A 518 -3.81 -9.31 -30.45
CA VAL A 518 -3.99 -9.85 -31.80
C VAL A 518 -5.04 -10.96 -31.75
N ALA A 519 -5.99 -10.95 -32.68
CA ALA A 519 -7.07 -11.95 -32.68
C ALA A 519 -7.46 -12.40 -34.09
N LYS A 520 -7.94 -13.63 -34.21
CA LYS A 520 -8.63 -14.12 -35.41
C LYS A 520 -10.09 -13.63 -35.37
N LEU A 521 -10.46 -12.78 -36.32
CA LEU A 521 -11.76 -12.12 -36.41
C LEU A 521 -12.70 -12.94 -37.29
N LYS A 522 -13.97 -13.08 -36.94
CA LYS A 522 -15.04 -13.59 -37.82
C LYS A 522 -15.98 -12.46 -38.20
N ILE A 523 -15.89 -12.00 -39.44
CA ILE A 523 -16.78 -10.96 -39.99
C ILE A 523 -17.91 -11.66 -40.75
N ASP A 524 -19.16 -11.34 -40.39
CA ASP A 524 -20.39 -11.94 -40.94
C ASP A 524 -20.37 -13.48 -40.99
N GLY A 525 -19.66 -14.11 -40.04
CA GLY A 525 -19.57 -15.56 -39.89
C GLY A 525 -18.75 -16.30 -40.97
N GLN A 526 -18.09 -15.60 -41.91
CA GLN A 526 -17.48 -16.24 -43.10
C GLN A 526 -15.95 -16.15 -43.22
N SER A 527 -15.30 -15.11 -42.70
CA SER A 527 -13.86 -14.88 -42.95
C SER A 527 -13.04 -14.78 -41.66
N LYS A 528 -11.94 -15.56 -41.55
CA LYS A 528 -10.93 -15.48 -40.47
C LYS A 528 -9.78 -14.56 -40.89
N VAL A 529 -9.93 -13.26 -40.67
CA VAL A 529 -8.84 -12.27 -40.88
C VAL A 529 -8.15 -12.00 -39.54
N VAL A 530 -6.87 -11.62 -39.54
CA VAL A 530 -6.16 -11.25 -38.30
C VAL A 530 -6.40 -9.78 -37.99
N GLY A 531 -6.83 -9.48 -36.76
CA GLY A 531 -6.95 -8.13 -36.22
C GLY A 531 -5.77 -7.78 -35.32
N LEU A 532 -5.09 -6.66 -35.60
CA LEU A 532 -4.23 -5.97 -34.64
C LEU A 532 -5.11 -4.99 -33.86
N ILE A 533 -5.32 -5.26 -32.57
CA ILE A 533 -6.37 -4.61 -31.79
C ILE A 533 -5.73 -3.64 -30.79
N GLN A 534 -6.18 -2.39 -30.84
CA GLN A 534 -6.01 -1.45 -29.75
C GLN A 534 -7.32 -1.36 -28.96
N ILE A 535 -7.26 -1.63 -27.67
CA ILE A 535 -8.38 -1.53 -26.74
C ILE A 535 -8.32 -0.16 -26.07
N THR A 536 -9.35 0.67 -26.26
CA THR A 536 -9.31 2.03 -25.73
C THR A 536 -10.67 2.56 -25.31
N LYS A 537 -10.69 3.31 -24.21
CA LYS A 537 -11.87 4.08 -23.77
C LYS A 537 -12.00 5.43 -24.48
N SER A 538 -10.95 5.87 -25.17
CA SER A 538 -10.86 7.23 -25.73
C SER A 538 -11.50 7.27 -27.11
N ASP A 539 -12.14 8.41 -27.44
CA ASP A 539 -12.57 8.71 -28.81
C ASP A 539 -11.44 9.33 -29.66
N LYS A 540 -10.24 9.48 -29.10
CA LYS A 540 -9.05 9.95 -29.81
C LYS A 540 -7.83 9.10 -29.47
N HIS A 541 -7.06 8.71 -30.49
CA HIS A 541 -5.89 7.87 -30.29
C HIS A 541 -4.80 8.12 -31.34
N THR A 542 -3.54 7.97 -30.95
CA THR A 542 -2.37 8.05 -31.84
C THR A 542 -1.88 6.64 -32.11
N ILE A 543 -1.40 6.39 -33.33
CA ILE A 543 -0.88 5.07 -33.72
C ILE A 543 0.50 5.18 -34.35
N ASP A 544 1.37 4.21 -34.05
CA ASP A 544 2.61 4.02 -34.80
C ASP A 544 2.33 3.22 -36.08
N SER A 545 2.20 3.93 -37.20
CA SER A 545 1.96 3.32 -38.51
C SER A 545 3.10 2.40 -38.96
N LYS A 546 4.36 2.67 -38.55
CA LYS A 546 5.50 1.80 -38.88
C LYS A 546 5.40 0.47 -38.13
N ALA A 547 5.02 0.51 -36.86
CA ALA A 547 4.78 -0.68 -36.08
C ALA A 547 3.62 -1.51 -36.67
N ILE A 548 2.49 -0.86 -37.01
CA ILE A 548 1.35 -1.53 -37.64
C ILE A 548 1.77 -2.24 -38.93
N ASN A 549 2.46 -1.55 -39.85
CA ASN A 549 2.92 -2.12 -41.11
C ASN A 549 3.89 -3.29 -40.89
N LYS A 550 4.82 -3.16 -39.92
CA LYS A 550 5.76 -4.23 -39.53
C LYS A 550 5.02 -5.48 -39.10
N TYR A 551 4.07 -5.35 -38.17
CA TYR A 551 3.34 -6.48 -37.58
C TYR A 551 2.35 -7.11 -38.56
N ALA A 552 1.67 -6.30 -39.38
CA ALA A 552 0.84 -6.79 -40.46
C ALA A 552 1.64 -7.65 -41.46
N GLY A 553 2.92 -7.33 -41.69
CA GLY A 553 3.84 -8.11 -42.52
C GLY A 553 4.07 -9.55 -42.05
N PHE A 554 3.74 -9.90 -40.80
CA PHE A 554 3.78 -11.29 -40.32
C PHE A 554 2.57 -12.12 -40.75
N PHE A 555 1.52 -11.50 -41.29
CA PHE A 555 0.24 -12.13 -41.64
C PHE A 555 -0.08 -12.00 -43.13
N PRO A 556 0.52 -12.85 -44.00
CA PRO A 556 0.38 -12.72 -45.46
C PRO A 556 -1.04 -12.98 -45.96
N ASN A 557 -1.89 -13.65 -45.17
CA ASN A 557 -3.30 -13.92 -45.50
C ASN A 557 -4.25 -12.74 -45.24
N GLY A 558 -3.69 -11.57 -44.91
CA GLY A 558 -4.44 -10.35 -44.67
C GLY A 558 -4.58 -10.03 -43.18
N CYS A 559 -4.43 -8.75 -42.88
CA CYS A 559 -4.46 -8.20 -41.54
C CYS A 559 -5.20 -6.87 -41.54
N ARG A 560 -5.86 -6.52 -40.43
CA ARG A 560 -6.57 -5.26 -40.26
C ARG A 560 -6.21 -4.68 -38.89
N TYR A 561 -6.10 -3.37 -38.81
CA TYR A 561 -5.99 -2.68 -37.54
C TYR A 561 -7.40 -2.32 -37.05
N MET A 562 -7.68 -2.57 -35.77
CA MET A 562 -8.99 -2.31 -35.18
C MET A 562 -8.84 -1.57 -33.85
N ALA A 563 -9.44 -0.38 -33.77
CA ALA A 563 -9.68 0.27 -32.48
C ALA A 563 -10.96 -0.30 -31.86
N LEU A 564 -10.82 -1.08 -30.79
CA LEU A 564 -11.92 -1.58 -29.98
C LEU A 564 -12.27 -0.58 -28.88
N VAL A 565 -13.45 0.03 -28.99
CA VAL A 565 -13.99 0.97 -28.02
C VAL A 565 -15.20 0.39 -27.29
N LEU A 566 -15.62 1.08 -26.21
CA LEU A 566 -16.66 0.58 -25.32
C LEU A 566 -18.04 0.49 -25.99
N ASP A 567 -18.48 1.58 -26.62
CA ASP A 567 -19.85 1.76 -27.08
C ASP A 567 -19.94 2.47 -28.44
N MET A 568 -21.14 2.42 -29.02
CA MET A 568 -21.44 3.05 -30.32
C MET A 568 -21.14 4.55 -30.32
N LYS A 569 -21.47 5.25 -29.22
CA LYS A 569 -21.27 6.71 -29.11
C LYS A 569 -19.79 7.09 -29.19
N THR A 570 -18.91 6.31 -28.58
CA THR A 570 -17.46 6.47 -28.64
C THR A 570 -16.97 6.10 -30.03
N CYS A 571 -17.50 5.01 -30.61
CA CYS A 571 -17.16 4.54 -31.94
C CYS A 571 -17.47 5.57 -33.04
N ASP A 572 -18.65 6.21 -33.01
CA ASP A 572 -19.04 7.26 -33.95
C ASP A 572 -18.08 8.46 -33.91
N LYS A 573 -17.64 8.82 -32.70
CA LYS A 573 -16.75 9.96 -32.45
C LYS A 573 -15.27 9.65 -32.67
N PHE A 574 -14.90 8.37 -32.74
CA PHE A 574 -13.51 7.92 -32.72
C PHE A 574 -12.68 8.55 -33.85
N ARG A 575 -11.51 9.10 -33.52
CA ARG A 575 -10.56 9.69 -34.47
C ARG A 575 -9.12 9.32 -34.17
N LEU A 576 -8.38 9.01 -35.21
CA LEU A 576 -6.93 8.85 -35.14
C LEU A 576 -6.25 10.23 -35.22
N ASP A 577 -5.07 10.33 -34.62
CA ASP A 577 -4.16 11.47 -34.75
C ASP A 577 -2.78 10.96 -35.22
N PRO A 578 -2.36 11.22 -36.47
CA PRO A 578 -3.07 12.01 -37.48
C PRO A 578 -4.34 11.32 -38.01
N VAL A 579 -5.30 12.10 -38.52
CA VAL A 579 -6.61 11.61 -39.01
C VAL A 579 -6.45 10.61 -40.16
N SER A 580 -5.41 10.76 -40.98
CA SER A 580 -5.06 9.85 -42.07
C SER A 580 -3.63 9.33 -41.83
N PRO A 581 -3.48 8.30 -40.98
CA PRO A 581 -2.17 7.72 -40.70
C PRO A 581 -1.59 7.03 -41.93
N ASP A 582 -0.26 7.01 -42.00
CA ASP A 582 0.52 6.51 -43.14
C ASP A 582 0.68 4.99 -43.08
N THR A 583 -0.44 4.29 -43.27
CA THR A 583 -0.50 2.83 -43.29
C THR A 583 -1.41 2.34 -44.41
N GLU A 584 -0.96 1.26 -45.05
CA GLU A 584 -1.71 0.53 -46.07
C GLU A 584 -2.63 -0.53 -45.45
N VAL A 585 -2.47 -0.80 -44.15
CA VAL A 585 -3.31 -1.75 -43.42
C VAL A 585 -4.73 -1.17 -43.30
N PRO A 586 -5.77 -1.93 -43.66
CA PRO A 586 -7.15 -1.51 -43.44
C PRO A 586 -7.40 -1.15 -41.98
N LEU A 587 -8.04 -0.01 -41.75
CA LEU A 587 -8.32 0.54 -40.43
C LEU A 587 -9.81 0.40 -40.15
N ASP A 588 -10.14 -0.13 -38.98
CA ASP A 588 -11.52 -0.30 -38.51
C ASP A 588 -11.70 0.27 -37.09
N VAL A 589 -12.97 0.52 -36.75
CA VAL A 589 -13.39 0.84 -35.38
C VAL A 589 -14.51 -0.11 -35.01
N ALA A 590 -14.40 -0.75 -33.85
CA ALA A 590 -15.40 -1.68 -33.33
C ALA A 590 -15.87 -1.29 -31.94
N HIS A 591 -17.10 -1.65 -31.60
CA HIS A 591 -17.62 -1.54 -30.25
C HIS A 591 -18.36 -2.81 -29.82
N PHE A 592 -18.54 -3.00 -28.52
CA PHE A 592 -19.34 -4.11 -28.00
C PHE A 592 -20.81 -4.01 -28.45
N LYS A 593 -21.40 -5.14 -28.85
CA LYS A 593 -22.86 -5.22 -29.09
C LYS A 593 -23.63 -4.89 -27.82
N GLU A 594 -23.21 -5.50 -26.72
CA GLU A 594 -23.73 -5.27 -25.37
C GLU A 594 -22.53 -5.26 -24.42
N PHE A 595 -22.13 -4.08 -23.96
CA PHE A 595 -21.25 -3.97 -22.80
C PHE A 595 -22.15 -3.90 -21.56
N PRO A 596 -21.86 -4.63 -20.46
CA PRO A 596 -22.63 -4.54 -19.23
C PRO A 596 -22.57 -3.11 -18.69
N GLN A 597 -23.60 -2.31 -18.99
CA GLN A 597 -23.84 -1.03 -18.37
C GLN A 597 -24.53 -1.32 -17.04
N SER A 598 -23.80 -1.20 -15.93
CA SER A 598 -24.35 -1.32 -14.58
C SER A 598 -25.27 -0.12 -14.28
N ASN A 599 -26.49 -0.16 -14.83
CA ASN A 599 -27.62 0.67 -14.42
C ASN A 599 -28.44 -0.01 -13.29
N THR A 600 -27.81 -0.89 -12.53
CA THR A 600 -28.41 -1.52 -11.34
C THR A 600 -27.54 -1.22 -10.12
N LEU A 601 -28.16 -0.45 -9.20
CA LEU A 601 -27.64 0.09 -7.96
C LEU A 601 -27.13 -0.96 -6.98
#